data_AF-A0A7C2EQ99-F1
#
_entry.id   AF-A0A7C2EQ99-F1
#
_cell.length_a   1.000
_cell.length_b   1.000
_cell.length_c   1.000
_cell.angle_alpha   90.00
_cell.angle_beta   90.00
_cell.angle_gamma   90.00
#
_symmetry.space_group_name_H-M   'P 1'
#
loop_
_entity.id
_entity.type
_entity.pdbx_description
1 polymer ?
#
loop_
_entity_poly.entity_id
_entity_poly.type
_entity_poly.pdbx_seq_one_letter_code
_entity_poly.pdbx_strand_id
1 'polypeptide(L)' 'ELSASMDGRSISGKFRSSSLFVKRDGQWQQVLLHLSRVTTPTPIPV' A
#
# COMPACT_ATOMS: atom_id res chain seq x y z
N GLU A 1 2.48 -12.27 -0.97
CA GLU A 1 2.24 -11.27 0.09
C GLU A 1 3.05 -10.03 -0.22
N LEU A 2 2.54 -8.82 0.05
CA LEU A 2 3.30 -7.58 -0.14
C LEU A 2 4.15 -7.33 1.10
N SER A 3 5.47 -7.24 0.94
CA SER A 3 6.38 -6.79 1.98
C SER A 3 6.56 -5.28 1.86
N ALA A 4 6.25 -4.54 2.93
CA ALA A 4 6.55 -3.13 3.06
C ALA A 4 7.59 -2.93 4.16
N SER A 5 8.49 -1.97 3.98
CA SER A 5 9.37 -1.49 5.04
C SER A 5 8.85 -0.15 5.54
N MET A 6 8.62 -0.06 6.85
CA MET A 6 8.37 1.22 7.55
C MET A 6 9.42 1.32 8.64
N ASP A 7 10.18 2.41 8.65
CA ASP A 7 11.29 2.67 9.58
C ASP A 7 12.33 1.53 9.66
N GLY A 8 12.62 0.89 8.52
CA GLY A 8 13.60 -0.19 8.42
C GLY A 8 13.12 -1.55 8.97
N ARG A 9 11.87 -1.66 9.43
CA ARG A 9 11.29 -2.93 9.88
C ARG A 9 10.38 -3.51 8.80
N SER A 10 10.55 -4.79 8.52
CA SER A 10 9.62 -5.54 7.67
C SER A 10 8.31 -5.68 8.43
N ILE A 11 7.24 -5.13 7.84
CA ILE A 11 5.89 -5.25 8.37
C ILE A 11 5.09 -6.19 7.48
N SER A 12 4.72 -7.35 8.03
CA SER A 12 3.76 -8.26 7.43
C SER A 12 2.32 -7.82 7.76
N GLY A 13 1.35 -8.25 6.94
CA GLY A 13 -0.06 -7.99 7.13
C GLY A 13 -0.84 -7.73 5.84
N LYS A 14 -2.13 -7.42 5.98
CA LYS A 14 -2.98 -6.97 4.87
C LYS A 14 -2.78 -5.47 4.66
N PHE A 15 -2.53 -5.08 3.42
CA PHE A 15 -2.36 -3.70 3.02
C PHE A 15 -3.35 -3.33 1.92
N ARG A 16 -3.83 -2.10 1.95
CA ARG A 16 -4.48 -1.46 0.81
C ARG A 16 -3.40 -0.73 0.04
N SER A 17 -3.27 -1.05 -1.24
CA SER A 17 -2.40 -0.34 -2.18
C SER A 17 -3.20 0.62 -3.05
N SER A 18 -2.58 1.73 -3.41
CA SER A 18 -3.06 2.65 -4.44
C SER A 18 -1.87 3.08 -5.28
N SER A 19 -1.93 2.80 -6.59
CA SER A 19 -0.85 3.11 -7.52
C SER A 19 -1.31 4.14 -8.54
N LEU A 20 -0.44 5.11 -8.83
CA LEU A 20 -0.64 6.08 -9.91
C LEU A 20 0.33 5.76 -11.05
N PHE A 21 -0.20 5.69 -12.26
CA PHE A 21 0.57 5.44 -13.47
C PHE A 21 0.44 6.63 -14.43
N VAL A 22 1.51 6.91 -15.16
CA VAL A 22 1.51 7.84 -16.29
C VAL A 22 2.04 7.11 -17.52
N LYS A 23 1.56 7.50 -18.70
CA LYS A 23 2.07 6.97 -19.97
C LYS A 23 3.12 7.92 -20.54
N ARG A 24 4.35 7.45 -20.73
CA ARG A 24 5.46 8.19 -21.35
C ARG A 24 6.07 7.31 -22.43
N ASP A 25 6.28 7.86 -23.62
CA ASP A 25 6.89 7.15 -24.76
C ASP A 25 6.22 5.80 -25.07
N GLY A 26 4.89 5.77 -24.99
CA GLY A 26 4.10 4.57 -25.24
C GLY A 26 4.06 3.56 -24.08
N GLN A 27 4.85 3.75 -23.02
CA GLN A 27 4.93 2.84 -21.88
C GLN A 27 4.27 3.40 -20.62
N TRP A 28 3.61 2.52 -19.86
CA TRP A 28 3.08 2.85 -18.54
C TRP A 28 4.18 2.78 -17.49
N GLN A 29 4.32 3.84 -16.70
CA GLN A 29 5.29 3.94 -15.61
C GLN A 29 4.54 4.27 -14.32
N GLN A 30 4.79 3.50 -13.25
CA GLN A 30 4.28 3.83 -11.92
C GLN A 30 5.06 5.02 -11.36
N VAL A 31 4.36 6.08 -10.98
CA VAL A 31 4.97 7.30 -10.42
C VAL A 31 4.70 7.48 -8.93
N LEU A 32 3.68 6.81 -8.41
CA LEU A 32 3.36 6.84 -6.99
C LEU A 32 2.79 5.49 -6.56
N LEU A 33 3.21 5.05 -5.39
CA LEU A 33 2.64 3.93 -4.66
C LEU A 33 2.32 4.41 -3.24
N HIS A 34 1.06 4.34 -2.86
CA HIS A 34 0.61 4.55 -1.51
C HIS A 34 0.20 3.21 -0.90
N LEU A 35 0.75 2.90 0.28
CA LEU A 35 0.43 1.71 1.05
C LEU A 35 -0.15 2.14 2.40
N SER A 36 -1.31 1.61 2.74
CA SER A 36 -1.91 1.76 4.07
C SER A 36 -2.20 0.39 4.66
N ARG A 37 -1.96 0.22 5.97
CA ARG A 37 -2.33 -1.02 6.66
C ARG A 37 -3.85 -1.12 6.75
N VAL A 38 -4.38 -2.29 6.40
CA VAL A 38 -5.78 -2.60 6.70
C VAL A 38 -5.83 -3.02 8.16
N THR A 39 -6.24 -2.11 9.03
CA THR A 39 -6.61 -2.45 10.40
C THR A 39 -8.03 -2.99 10.38
N THR A 40 -8.25 -4.13 11.03
CA THR A 40 -9.62 -4.57 11.33
C THR A 40 -10.22 -3.52 12.26
N PRO A 41 -11.39 -2.94 11.97
CA PRO A 41 -12.02 -2.01 12.90
C PRO A 41 -12.28 -2.74 14.22
N THR A 42 -11.81 -2.17 15.34
CA THR A 42 -12.17 -2.66 16.67
C THR A 42 -13.67 -2.43 16.83
N PRO A 43 -14.49 -3.47 17.10
CA PRO A 43 -15.91 -3.26 17.40
C PRO A 43 -16.02 -2.32 18.60
N ILE A 44 -16.82 -1.27 18.48
CA ILE A 44 -17.18 -0.44 19.63
C ILE A 44 -18.17 -1.29 20.45
N PRO A 45 -17.90 -1.59 21.74
CA PRO A 45 -18.88 -2.24 22.60
C PRO A 45 -20.14 -1.37 22.67
N VAL A 46 -21.30 -1.95 22.38
CA VAL A 46 -22.62 -1.29 22.49
C VAL A 46 -23.17 -1.51 23.89
#